data_AF-A0A413F724-F1
#
_entry.id   AF-A0A413F724-F1
#
_cell.length_a   1.000
_cell.length_b   1.000
_cell.length_c   1.000
_cell.angle_alpha   90.00
_cell.angle_beta   90.00
_cell.angle_gamma   90.00
#
_symmetry.space_group_name_H-M   'P 1'
#
loop_
_entity.id
_entity.type
_entity.pdbx_description
1 polymer ?
#
loop_
_entity_poly.entity_id
_entity_poly.type
_entity_poly.pdbx_seq_one_letter_code
_entity_poly.pdbx_strand_id
1 'polypeptide(L)'
;MAVNYYIADKPIKAEYEAFRKFWEDELFPEFIKKLYGYCQETGGRIVNKDLAEEIAEDHLCGYSCVPLSETTYKTPLVTVNHAGIFWRKCLIEDRPVNSLEDLIVFFSRKERQERYQVEDEKGRAYTLNELMDLLK
;
A
#
# COMPACT_ATOMS: atom_id res chain seq x y z
N MET A 1 16.34 15.20 -2.04
CA MET A 1 15.47 14.03 -1.81
C MET A 1 14.56 13.90 -3.02
N ALA A 2 14.33 12.69 -3.52
CA ALA A 2 13.33 12.48 -4.58
C ALA A 2 11.98 12.18 -3.92
N VAL A 3 10.90 12.71 -4.46
CA VAL A 3 9.53 12.40 -4.01
C VAL A 3 8.80 11.75 -5.17
N ASN A 4 8.22 10.58 -4.92
CA ASN A 4 7.39 9.89 -5.90
C ASN A 4 5.92 10.14 -5.61
N TYR A 5 5.19 10.47 -6.66
CA TYR A 5 3.75 10.63 -6.65
C TYR A 5 3.08 9.53 -7.47
N TYR A 6 1.88 9.16 -7.04
CA TYR A 6 1.10 8.06 -7.55
C TYR A 6 -0.34 8.51 -7.74
N ILE A 7 -1.04 7.91 -8.70
CA ILE A 7 -2.50 7.95 -8.73
C ILE A 7 -3.01 6.74 -7.96
N ALA A 8 -3.77 6.99 -6.89
CA ALA A 8 -4.38 5.98 -6.05
C ALA A 8 -5.86 5.81 -6.38
N ASP A 9 -6.32 4.58 -6.55
CA ASP A 9 -7.75 4.23 -6.62
C ASP A 9 -8.30 4.13 -5.18
N LYS A 10 -9.23 5.02 -4.83
CA LYS A 10 -9.77 5.15 -3.47
C LYS A 10 -10.57 3.91 -3.03
N PRO A 11 -11.53 3.38 -3.81
CA PRO A 11 -12.19 2.12 -3.50
C PRO A 11 -11.21 0.97 -3.23
N ILE A 12 -10.24 0.74 -4.12
CA ILE A 12 -9.29 -0.36 -3.96
C ILE A 12 -8.37 -0.11 -2.76
N LYS A 13 -7.97 1.14 -2.52
CA LYS A 13 -7.22 1.51 -1.31
C LYS A 13 -7.99 1.19 -0.04
N ALA A 14 -9.29 1.53 0.02
CA ALA A 14 -10.12 1.26 1.19
C ALA A 14 -10.25 -0.25 1.44
N GLU A 15 -10.41 -1.06 0.39
CA GLU A 15 -10.41 -2.52 0.49
C GLU A 15 -9.06 -3.06 0.98
N TYR A 16 -7.96 -2.55 0.43
CA TYR A 16 -6.60 -2.89 0.85
C TYR A 16 -6.37 -2.57 2.34
N GLU A 17 -6.73 -1.37 2.79
CA GLU A 17 -6.55 -0.94 4.18
C GLU A 17 -7.41 -1.76 5.15
N ALA A 18 -8.64 -2.10 4.75
CA ALA A 18 -9.52 -2.97 5.52
C ALA A 18 -8.92 -4.38 5.67
N PHE A 19 -8.42 -4.96 4.57
CA PHE A 19 -7.78 -6.27 4.61
C PHE A 19 -6.46 -6.25 5.39
N ARG A 20 -5.64 -5.21 5.22
CA ARG A 20 -4.41 -5.02 6.02
C ARG A 20 -4.73 -5.04 7.50
N LYS A 21 -5.74 -4.27 7.92
CA LYS A 21 -6.16 -4.22 9.31
C LYS A 21 -6.59 -5.60 9.82
N PHE A 22 -7.46 -6.28 9.08
CA PHE A 22 -7.89 -7.64 9.42
C PHE A 22 -6.69 -8.61 9.53
N TRP A 23 -5.73 -8.54 8.61
CA TRP A 23 -4.56 -9.41 8.61
C TRP A 23 -3.62 -9.13 9.79
N GLU A 24 -3.20 -7.89 9.94
CA GLU A 24 -2.14 -7.47 10.88
C GLU A 24 -2.65 -7.36 12.33
N ASP A 25 -3.90 -6.91 12.54
CA ASP A 25 -4.44 -6.69 13.88
C ASP A 25 -5.21 -7.89 14.42
N GLU A 26 -5.80 -8.72 13.55
CA GLU A 26 -6.71 -9.79 13.97
C GLU A 26 -6.15 -11.18 13.63
N LEU A 27 -6.03 -11.51 12.33
CA LEU A 27 -5.77 -12.87 11.88
C LEU A 27 -4.38 -13.37 12.27
N PHE A 28 -3.32 -12.61 11.96
CA PHE A 28 -1.95 -13.04 12.24
C PHE A 28 -1.68 -13.15 13.75
N PRO A 29 -2.06 -12.17 14.61
CA PRO A 29 -1.94 -12.31 16.05
C PRO A 29 -2.73 -13.49 16.62
N GLU A 30 -3.96 -13.73 16.14
CA GLU A 30 -4.77 -14.87 16.59
C GLU A 30 -4.13 -16.21 16.19
N PHE A 31 -3.60 -16.30 14.98
CA PHE A 31 -2.89 -17.49 14.49
C PHE A 31 -1.67 -17.81 15.37
N ILE A 32 -0.84 -16.81 15.66
CA ILE A 32 0.32 -16.96 16.54
C ILE A 32 -0.14 -17.41 17.93
N LYS A 33 -1.17 -16.78 18.50
CA LYS A 33 -1.70 -17.16 19.81
C LYS A 33 -2.18 -18.62 19.85
N LYS A 34 -2.86 -19.10 18.79
CA LYS A 34 -3.30 -20.50 18.68
C LYS A 34 -2.13 -21.47 18.59
N LEU A 35 -1.08 -21.12 17.83
CA LEU A 35 0.15 -21.92 17.73
C LEU A 35 0.81 -22.09 19.10
N TYR A 36 1.02 -20.99 19.83
CA TYR A 36 1.58 -21.02 21.17
C TYR A 36 0.71 -21.81 22.14
N GLY A 37 -0.61 -21.60 22.11
CA GLY A 37 -1.56 -22.35 22.94
C GLY A 37 -1.47 -23.86 22.72
N TYR A 38 -1.52 -24.30 21.46
CA TYR A 38 -1.40 -25.72 21.11
C TYR A 38 -0.09 -26.35 21.58
N CYS A 39 1.03 -25.65 21.38
CA CYS A 39 2.34 -26.15 21.76
C CYS A 39 2.50 -26.20 23.29
N GLN A 40 1.95 -25.23 24.01
CA GLN A 40 1.95 -25.21 25.46
C GLN A 40 1.06 -26.30 26.07
N GLU A 41 -0.14 -26.52 25.52
CA GLU A 41 -1.06 -27.58 25.94
C GLU A 41 -0.49 -28.98 25.68
N THR A 42 0.19 -29.15 24.55
CA THR A 42 0.82 -30.43 24.22
C THR A 42 2.00 -30.72 25.15
N GLY A 43 2.85 -29.70 25.43
CA GLY A 43 3.92 -29.78 26.42
C GLY A 43 4.88 -30.98 26.22
N GLY A 44 5.02 -31.43 24.98
CA GLY A 44 5.74 -32.64 24.63
C GLY A 44 7.24 -32.44 24.56
N ARG A 45 7.97 -33.50 24.20
CA ARG A 45 9.43 -33.41 23.98
C ARG A 45 9.79 -32.63 22.72
N ILE A 46 8.91 -32.63 21.72
CA ILE A 46 9.13 -32.01 20.40
C ILE A 46 8.16 -30.84 20.21
N VAL A 47 6.86 -31.10 20.40
CA VAL A 47 5.81 -30.07 20.30
C VAL A 47 5.70 -29.37 21.65
N ASN A 48 6.41 -28.26 21.81
CA ASN A 48 6.50 -27.47 23.03
C ASN A 48 6.66 -25.98 22.70
N LYS A 49 6.80 -25.15 23.75
CA LYS A 49 6.95 -23.70 23.63
C LYS A 49 8.13 -23.30 22.73
N ASP A 50 9.25 -24.01 22.79
CA ASP A 50 10.44 -23.69 22.00
C ASP A 50 10.16 -23.88 20.50
N LEU A 51 9.41 -24.92 20.12
CA LEU A 51 8.97 -25.10 18.73
C LEU A 51 8.04 -23.97 18.26
N ALA A 52 7.16 -23.46 19.13
CA ALA A 52 6.29 -22.34 18.77
C ALA A 52 7.09 -21.04 18.53
N GLU A 53 8.14 -20.81 19.32
CA GLU A 53 9.07 -19.69 19.14
C GLU A 53 9.83 -19.81 17.82
N GLU A 54 10.42 -20.98 17.52
CA GLU A 54 11.11 -21.26 16.26
C GLU A 54 10.20 -20.99 15.05
N ILE A 55 8.97 -21.52 15.06
CA ILE A 55 8.04 -21.30 13.95
C ILE A 55 7.66 -19.81 13.81
N ALA A 56 7.41 -19.13 14.93
CA ALA A 56 7.04 -17.71 14.90
C ALA A 56 8.17 -16.82 14.36
N GLU A 57 9.40 -17.05 14.80
CA GLU A 57 10.56 -16.22 14.45
C GLU A 57 11.18 -16.60 13.10
N ASP A 58 11.37 -17.89 12.82
CA ASP A 58 12.13 -18.34 11.65
C ASP A 58 11.26 -18.62 10.41
N HIS A 59 9.96 -18.86 10.61
CA HIS A 59 9.06 -19.22 9.50
C HIS A 59 7.96 -18.21 9.26
N LEU A 60 7.54 -17.46 10.29
CA LEU A 60 6.38 -16.59 10.20
C LEU A 60 6.68 -15.09 10.27
N CYS A 61 7.91 -14.68 10.61
CA CYS A 61 8.24 -13.27 10.82
C CYS A 61 7.91 -12.37 9.61
N GLY A 62 8.03 -12.89 8.38
CA GLY A 62 7.72 -12.15 7.16
C GLY A 62 6.23 -12.00 6.86
N TYR A 63 5.37 -12.73 7.58
CA TYR A 63 3.93 -12.76 7.37
C TYR A 63 3.17 -11.89 8.37
N SER A 64 3.86 -11.21 9.28
CA SER A 64 3.23 -10.26 10.20
C SER A 64 2.67 -9.03 9.49
N CYS A 65 3.22 -8.70 8.31
CA CYS A 65 2.72 -7.66 7.44
C CYS A 65 1.73 -8.24 6.43
N VAL A 66 0.80 -7.42 5.95
CA VAL A 66 -0.17 -7.82 4.93
C VAL A 66 0.52 -8.36 3.66
N PRO A 67 0.10 -9.53 3.13
CA PRO A 67 0.68 -10.11 1.92
C PRO A 67 0.10 -9.47 0.64
N LEU A 68 -0.09 -8.14 0.65
CA LEU A 68 -0.59 -7.38 -0.49
C LEU A 68 0.34 -6.22 -0.82
N SER A 69 0.62 -6.04 -2.11
CA SER A 69 1.40 -4.91 -2.59
C SER A 69 0.55 -3.65 -2.70
N GLU A 70 1.08 -2.50 -2.29
CA GLU A 70 0.45 -1.20 -2.52
C GLU A 70 0.30 -0.86 -4.01
N THR A 71 1.09 -1.48 -4.89
CA THR A 71 0.95 -1.33 -6.35
C THR A 71 -0.40 -1.82 -6.87
N THR A 72 -1.18 -2.52 -6.04
CA THR A 72 -2.55 -2.95 -6.36
C THR A 72 -3.50 -1.77 -6.48
N TYR A 73 -3.27 -0.68 -5.72
CA TYR A 73 -4.11 0.52 -5.74
C TYR A 73 -3.36 1.79 -6.15
N LYS A 74 -2.02 1.80 -6.10
CA LYS A 74 -1.16 2.93 -6.52
C LYS A 74 -0.53 2.68 -7.88
N THR A 75 -0.78 3.57 -8.83
CA THR A 75 -0.07 3.61 -10.12
C THR A 75 0.97 4.73 -10.12
N PRO A 76 2.26 4.45 -10.41
CA PRO A 76 3.30 5.48 -10.47
C PRO A 76 2.97 6.58 -11.48
N LEU A 77 3.05 7.84 -11.05
CA LEU A 77 2.69 9.00 -11.86
C LEU A 77 3.90 9.86 -12.23
N VAL A 78 4.60 10.39 -11.22
CA VAL A 78 5.68 11.36 -11.45
C VAL A 78 6.70 11.29 -10.32
N THR A 79 7.97 11.42 -10.68
CA THR A 79 9.07 11.56 -9.72
C THR A 79 9.59 12.99 -9.79
N VAL A 80 9.65 13.68 -8.65
CA VAL A 80 10.24 15.03 -8.54
C VAL A 80 11.53 14.93 -7.76
N ASN A 81 12.61 15.45 -8.32
CA ASN A 81 13.92 15.50 -7.65
C ASN A 81 14.70 16.76 -8.05
N HIS A 82 15.95 16.86 -7.60
CA HIS A 82 16.82 18.01 -7.87
C HIS A 82 17.13 18.23 -9.36
N ALA A 83 17.01 17.20 -10.21
CA ALA A 83 17.22 17.27 -11.64
C ALA A 83 15.95 17.65 -12.42
N GLY A 84 14.79 17.71 -11.76
CA GLY A 84 13.52 18.13 -12.36
C GLY A 84 12.36 17.17 -12.13
N ILE A 85 11.38 17.26 -13.02
CA ILE A 85 10.10 16.53 -12.98
C ILE A 85 10.12 15.43 -14.05
N PHE A 86 9.94 14.19 -13.61
CA PHE A 86 10.01 13.01 -14.47
C PHE A 86 8.68 12.27 -14.46
N TRP A 87 7.85 12.51 -15.48
CA TRP A 87 6.59 11.81 -15.67
C TRP A 87 6.80 10.36 -16.07
N ARG A 88 6.01 9.47 -15.48
CA ARG A 88 5.98 8.05 -15.81
C ARG A 88 4.94 7.82 -16.91
N LYS A 89 5.15 6.78 -17.73
CA LYS A 89 4.13 6.31 -18.66
C LYS A 89 3.01 5.65 -17.87
N CYS A 90 2.01 6.45 -17.48
CA CYS A 90 0.89 6.02 -16.67
C CYS A 90 -0.32 5.81 -17.57
N LEU A 91 -0.98 4.66 -17.46
CA LEU A 91 -2.21 4.34 -18.18
C LEU A 91 -3.28 3.97 -17.16
N ILE A 92 -4.35 4.75 -17.11
CA ILE A 92 -5.47 4.54 -16.18
C ILE A 92 -6.75 4.47 -17.00
N GLU A 93 -7.43 3.31 -16.95
CA GLU A 93 -8.65 3.05 -17.73
C GLU A 93 -8.45 3.40 -19.22
N ASP A 94 -7.37 2.86 -19.82
CA ASP A 94 -6.96 3.12 -21.20
C ASP A 94 -6.63 4.58 -21.55
N ARG A 95 -6.53 5.45 -20.55
CA ARG A 95 -6.14 6.85 -20.73
C ARG A 95 -4.71 7.11 -20.28
N PRO A 96 -3.84 7.62 -21.17
CA PRO A 96 -2.51 8.04 -20.77
C PRO A 96 -2.57 9.27 -19.86
N VAL A 97 -1.76 9.29 -18.81
CA VAL A 97 -1.56 10.42 -17.92
C VAL A 97 -0.06 10.68 -17.76
N ASN A 98 0.54 11.41 -18.71
CA ASN A 98 1.99 11.53 -18.82
C ASN A 98 2.49 12.97 -18.70
N SER A 99 1.60 13.92 -18.41
CA SER A 99 1.93 15.32 -18.19
C SER A 99 0.96 15.97 -17.19
N LEU A 100 1.25 17.21 -16.81
CA LEU A 100 0.37 17.98 -15.94
C LEU A 100 -0.97 18.27 -16.63
N GLU A 101 -0.94 18.58 -17.93
CA GLU A 101 -2.14 18.81 -18.74
C GLU A 101 -3.01 17.56 -18.80
N ASP A 102 -2.40 16.38 -19.05
CA ASP A 102 -3.13 15.12 -19.04
C ASP A 102 -3.79 14.87 -17.68
N LEU A 103 -3.07 15.17 -16.59
CA LEU A 103 -3.57 15.02 -15.23
C LEU A 103 -4.75 15.96 -14.93
N ILE A 104 -4.65 17.23 -15.33
CA ILE A 104 -5.76 18.20 -15.21
C ILE A 104 -6.97 17.71 -16.01
N VAL A 105 -6.77 17.27 -17.25
CA VAL A 105 -7.84 16.76 -18.10
C VAL A 105 -8.38 15.43 -17.55
N PHE A 106 -7.57 14.61 -16.88
CA PHE A 106 -8.00 13.39 -16.20
C PHE A 106 -8.95 13.72 -15.05
N PHE A 107 -8.52 14.62 -14.16
CA PHE A 107 -9.32 15.06 -13.00
C PHE A 107 -10.42 16.07 -13.35
N SER A 108 -10.57 16.50 -14.60
CA SER A 108 -11.70 17.36 -15.00
C SER A 108 -13.07 16.67 -14.89
N ARG A 109 -13.11 15.33 -14.86
CA ARG A 109 -14.33 14.54 -14.69
C ARG A 109 -14.61 14.29 -13.21
N LYS A 110 -15.83 14.60 -12.75
CA LYS A 110 -16.28 14.40 -11.37
C LYS A 110 -16.08 12.96 -10.88
N GLU A 111 -16.47 11.97 -11.70
CA GLU A 111 -16.32 10.55 -11.40
C GLU A 111 -14.86 10.16 -11.06
N ARG A 112 -13.89 10.78 -11.74
CA ARG A 112 -12.46 10.51 -11.50
C ARG A 112 -11.92 11.21 -10.27
N GLN A 113 -12.43 12.40 -9.94
CA GLN A 113 -12.13 13.05 -8.67
C GLN A 113 -12.69 12.25 -7.49
N GLU A 114 -13.85 11.61 -7.68
CA GLU A 114 -14.47 10.75 -6.67
C GLU A 114 -13.73 9.44 -6.51
N ARG A 115 -13.28 8.82 -7.62
CA ARG A 115 -12.60 7.51 -7.61
C ARG A 115 -11.10 7.57 -7.32
N TYR A 116 -10.40 8.58 -7.81
CA TYR A 116 -8.94 8.65 -7.76
C TYR A 116 -8.45 9.83 -6.91
N GLN A 117 -7.21 9.75 -6.45
CA GLN A 117 -6.46 10.88 -5.88
C GLN A 117 -4.97 10.75 -6.15
N VAL A 118 -4.24 11.85 -6.00
CA VAL A 118 -2.78 11.82 -6.07
C VAL A 118 -2.21 11.67 -4.66
N GLU A 119 -1.30 10.73 -4.48
CA GLU A 119 -0.62 10.47 -3.21
C GLU A 119 0.90 10.47 -3.38
N ASP A 120 1.63 10.81 -2.33
CA ASP A 120 3.06 10.51 -2.27
C ASP A 120 3.35 9.09 -1.76
N GLU A 121 4.63 8.73 -1.74
CA GLU A 121 5.13 7.46 -1.20
C GLU A 121 4.77 7.21 0.27
N LYS A 122 4.39 8.24 1.04
CA LYS A 122 3.95 8.11 2.44
C LYS A 122 2.42 8.02 2.56
N GLY A 123 1.70 8.02 1.44
CA GLY A 123 0.24 7.96 1.40
C GLY A 123 -0.44 9.30 1.70
N ARG A 124 0.30 10.42 1.72
CA ARG A 124 -0.31 11.74 1.88
C ARG A 124 -1.02 12.11 0.58
N ALA A 125 -2.31 12.43 0.67
CA ALA A 125 -3.10 12.89 -0.46
C ALA A 125 -2.81 14.37 -0.78
N TYR A 126 -2.83 14.70 -2.07
CA TYR A 126 -2.65 16.05 -2.61
C TYR A 126 -3.86 16.46 -3.44
N THR A 127 -4.30 17.70 -3.26
CA THR A 127 -5.23 18.35 -4.19
C THR A 127 -4.51 18.67 -5.50
N LEU A 128 -5.28 18.84 -6.58
CA LEU A 128 -4.71 19.23 -7.88
C LEU A 128 -3.99 20.59 -7.78
N ASN A 129 -4.49 21.52 -6.97
CA ASN A 129 -3.86 22.83 -6.77
C ASN A 129 -2.51 22.72 -6.06
N GLU A 130 -2.43 21.95 -4.97
CA GLU A 130 -1.16 21.69 -4.29
C GLU A 130 -0.16 21.03 -5.23
N LEU A 131 -0.62 20.07 -6.05
CA LEU A 131 0.26 19.41 -7.01
C LEU A 131 0.75 20.37 -8.10
N MET A 132 -0.12 21.25 -8.62
CA MET A 132 0.28 22.26 -9.58
C MET A 132 1.33 23.22 -9.00
N ASP A 133 1.19 23.62 -7.74
CA ASP A 133 2.17 24.49 -7.10
C ASP A 133 3.51 23.79 -6.83
N LEU A 134 3.50 22.47 -6.64
CA LEU A 134 4.70 21.65 -6.49
C LEU A 134 5.40 21.34 -7.82
N LEU A 135 4.66 21.37 -8.93
CA LEU A 135 5.14 20.99 -10.27
C LEU A 135 5.41 22.20 -11.19
N LYS A 136 5.30 23.43 -10.67
CA LYS A 136 5.76 24.66 -11.33
C LYS A 136 7.27 24.85 -11.15
#